data_AF-A0A3R7IC62-F1
#
_entry.id   AF-A0A3R7IC62-F1
#
_cell.length_a   1.000
_cell.length_b   1.000
_cell.length_c   1.000
_cell.angle_alpha   90.00
_cell.angle_beta   90.00
_cell.angle_gamma   90.00
#
_symmetry.space_group_name_H-M   'P 1'
#
loop_
_entity.id
_entity.type
_entity.pdbx_description
1 polymer ?
#
loop_
_entity_poly.entity_id
_entity_poly.type
_entity_poly.pdbx_seq_one_letter_code
_entity_poly.pdbx_strand_id
1 'polypeptide(L)'
;MTKEKALKLRKRVKAKKPDFVRQESWRYKRLKENWRRPRGIDNKMRRKIKGWPATVNVGYRGPKAARGLHPSGYEEVLVHNLSELRGVNPKTQAIRIAHTVGKRKRARILVEARKKKIKILNLKEAKEAIEEEKRPVEEEEKKEELEKKEEAEEKEEKKKPKPKRKRRQKRKAKTKKEAEKE
;
A
#
# COMPACT_ATOMS: atom_id res chain seq x y z
N MET A 1 -16.45 23.62 15.85
CA MET A 1 -16.59 22.15 15.87
C MET A 1 -15.27 21.50 15.47
N THR A 2 -14.80 20.47 16.17
CA THR A 2 -13.64 19.69 15.75
C THR A 2 -13.95 18.89 14.47
N LYS A 3 -12.91 18.60 13.68
CA LYS A 3 -13.01 17.93 12.38
C LYS A 3 -13.72 16.57 12.47
N GLU A 4 -13.41 15.80 13.49
CA GLU A 4 -14.00 14.49 13.76
C GLU A 4 -15.48 14.57 14.10
N LYS A 5 -15.87 15.51 14.97
CA LYS A 5 -17.28 15.77 15.31
C LYS A 5 -18.07 16.16 14.06
N ALA A 6 -17.48 17.00 13.20
CA ALA A 6 -18.09 17.40 11.93
C ALA A 6 -18.27 16.23 10.95
N LEU A 7 -17.32 15.29 10.88
CA LEU A 7 -17.42 14.07 10.08
C LEU A 7 -18.51 13.12 10.59
N LYS A 8 -18.58 12.91 11.91
CA LYS A 8 -19.64 12.09 12.54
C LYS A 8 -21.03 12.68 12.28
N LEU A 9 -21.16 14.00 12.38
CA LEU A 9 -22.40 14.71 12.04
C LEU A 9 -22.73 14.58 10.55
N ARG A 10 -21.76 14.74 9.66
CA ARG A 10 -21.94 14.53 8.21
C ARG A 10 -22.44 13.11 7.90
N LYS A 11 -21.87 12.08 8.53
CA LYS A 11 -22.31 10.68 8.34
C LYS A 11 -23.78 10.52 8.71
N ARG A 12 -24.19 11.07 9.86
CA ARG A 12 -25.58 11.05 10.35
C ARG A 12 -26.55 11.77 9.41
N VAL A 13 -26.19 12.97 8.97
CA VAL A 13 -26.99 13.76 8.02
C VAL A 13 -27.11 13.05 6.68
N LYS A 14 -25.99 12.49 6.17
CA LYS A 14 -25.97 11.74 4.91
C LYS A 14 -26.85 10.48 4.97
N ALA A 15 -26.87 9.77 6.09
CA ALA A 15 -27.71 8.58 6.28
C ALA A 15 -29.22 8.89 6.24
N LYS A 16 -29.63 10.10 6.68
CA LYS A 16 -31.03 10.55 6.61
C LYS A 16 -31.38 11.25 5.29
N LYS A 17 -30.38 11.50 4.43
CA LYS A 17 -30.57 12.27 3.20
C LYS A 17 -31.22 11.35 2.15
N PRO A 18 -32.36 11.76 1.56
CA PRO A 18 -32.99 10.97 0.51
C PRO A 18 -32.17 11.01 -0.78
N ASP A 19 -32.35 10.01 -1.63
CA ASP A 19 -31.84 10.02 -2.99
C ASP A 19 -32.64 11.00 -3.83
N PHE A 20 -31.93 11.95 -4.44
CA PHE A 20 -32.55 12.99 -5.27
C PHE A 20 -32.70 12.48 -6.69
N VAL A 21 -33.80 11.78 -6.93
CA VAL A 21 -34.15 11.22 -8.24
C VAL A 21 -35.05 12.16 -9.04
N ARG A 22 -35.04 12.00 -10.37
CA ARG A 22 -36.00 12.67 -11.26
C ARG A 22 -37.41 12.14 -10.97
N GLN A 23 -38.42 12.98 -11.19
CA GLN A 23 -39.81 12.50 -11.23
C GLN A 23 -39.97 11.37 -12.25
N GLU A 24 -40.63 10.29 -11.82
CA GLU A 24 -41.03 9.15 -12.66
C GLU A 24 -39.87 8.46 -13.38
N SER A 25 -38.62 8.61 -12.91
CA SER A 25 -37.49 7.85 -13.46
C SER A 25 -37.65 6.34 -13.28
N TRP A 26 -38.32 5.91 -12.20
CA TRP A 26 -38.64 4.50 -11.96
C TRP A 26 -39.73 3.96 -12.89
N ARG A 27 -40.57 4.83 -13.49
CA ARG A 27 -41.69 4.43 -14.36
C ARG A 27 -41.27 4.27 -15.81
N TYR A 28 -40.30 5.06 -16.27
CA TYR A 28 -39.94 5.14 -17.69
C TYR A 28 -38.44 4.97 -17.91
N LYS A 29 -38.04 3.95 -18.68
CA LYS A 29 -36.63 3.68 -19.04
C LYS A 29 -35.92 4.84 -19.75
N ARG A 30 -36.66 5.67 -20.50
CA ARG A 30 -36.14 6.89 -21.15
C ARG A 30 -35.72 7.99 -20.16
N LEU A 31 -36.23 7.94 -18.92
CA LEU A 31 -35.93 8.92 -17.88
C LEU A 31 -34.85 8.36 -16.95
N LYS A 32 -33.65 8.94 -17.02
CA LYS A 32 -32.57 8.64 -16.07
C LYS A 32 -32.91 9.18 -14.68
N GLU A 33 -32.34 8.57 -13.65
CA GLU A 33 -32.51 8.95 -12.24
C GLU A 33 -31.80 10.26 -11.85
N ASN A 34 -31.30 11.03 -12.81
CA ASN A 34 -30.61 12.28 -12.55
C ASN A 34 -31.57 13.39 -12.09
N TRP A 35 -31.23 14.08 -11.01
CA TRP A 35 -32.04 15.19 -10.51
C TRP A 35 -32.36 16.24 -11.59
N ARG A 36 -33.65 16.57 -11.74
CA ARG A 36 -34.14 17.72 -12.51
C ARG A 36 -35.22 18.42 -11.71
N ARG A 37 -35.15 19.75 -11.65
CA ARG A 37 -36.15 20.55 -10.92
C ARG A 37 -37.54 20.32 -11.52
N PRO A 38 -38.54 19.86 -10.75
CA PRO A 38 -39.91 19.70 -11.24
C PRO A 38 -40.52 21.08 -11.53
N ARG A 39 -41.14 21.25 -12.70
CA ARG A 39 -41.68 22.54 -13.18
C ARG A 39 -43.21 22.61 -13.23
N GLY A 40 -43.88 21.53 -13.65
CA GLY A 40 -45.32 21.52 -13.89
C GLY A 40 -46.18 21.89 -12.68
N ILE A 41 -47.33 22.53 -12.91
CA ILE A 41 -48.17 23.09 -11.85
C ILE A 41 -48.73 21.96 -10.97
N ASP A 42 -49.26 20.89 -11.58
CA ASP A 42 -49.85 19.73 -10.91
C ASP A 42 -48.84 18.69 -10.42
N ASN A 43 -47.56 18.99 -10.59
CA ASN A 43 -46.49 18.07 -10.23
C ASN A 43 -46.46 17.80 -8.72
N LYS A 44 -46.67 16.55 -8.34
CA LYS A 44 -46.75 16.10 -6.94
C LYS A 44 -45.43 16.30 -6.18
N MET A 45 -44.28 16.15 -6.83
CA MET A 45 -42.97 16.47 -6.24
C MET A 45 -42.79 17.98 -6.02
N ARG A 46 -43.22 18.83 -6.99
CA ARG A 46 -43.19 20.30 -6.84
C ARG A 46 -44.05 20.75 -5.66
N ARG A 47 -45.23 20.15 -5.51
CA ARG A 47 -46.17 20.38 -4.40
C ARG A 47 -45.73 19.71 -3.08
N LYS A 48 -44.63 18.95 -3.07
CA LYS A 48 -44.06 18.25 -1.90
C LYS A 48 -45.06 17.29 -1.21
N ILE A 49 -45.87 16.58 -2.00
CA ILE A 49 -46.84 15.61 -1.49
C ILE A 49 -46.11 14.38 -0.91
N LYS A 50 -46.54 13.91 0.28
CA LYS A 50 -45.98 12.72 0.94
C LYS A 50 -46.11 11.49 0.02
N GLY A 51 -45.08 10.63 0.02
CA GLY A 51 -45.01 9.44 -0.83
C GLY A 51 -44.31 9.67 -2.18
N TRP A 52 -44.12 10.92 -2.60
CA TRP A 52 -43.26 11.25 -3.75
C TRP A 52 -41.82 11.55 -3.30
N PRO A 53 -40.81 11.34 -4.17
CA PRO A 53 -39.43 11.63 -3.83
C PRO A 53 -39.22 13.08 -3.39
N ALA A 54 -38.31 13.28 -2.44
CA ALA A 54 -38.04 14.58 -1.87
C ALA A 54 -37.39 15.53 -2.89
N THR A 55 -37.74 16.82 -2.81
CA THR A 55 -37.13 17.87 -3.63
C THR A 55 -35.86 18.40 -2.98
N VAL A 56 -34.84 18.72 -3.79
CA VAL A 56 -33.58 19.32 -3.33
C VAL A 56 -33.83 20.69 -2.69
N ASN A 57 -33.35 20.87 -1.45
CA ASN A 57 -33.38 22.13 -0.70
C ASN A 57 -32.01 22.39 -0.04
N VAL A 58 -31.73 23.66 0.32
CA VAL A 58 -30.47 24.06 0.98
C VAL A 58 -30.30 23.39 2.35
N GLY A 59 -31.39 23.06 3.05
CA GLY A 59 -31.37 22.41 4.37
C GLY A 59 -30.74 21.01 4.39
N TYR A 60 -30.63 20.33 3.25
CA TYR A 60 -29.94 19.02 3.17
C TYR A 60 -28.40 19.14 3.17
N ARG A 61 -27.87 20.36 3.26
CA ARG A 61 -26.44 20.61 3.22
C ARG A 61 -25.79 20.18 4.53
N GLY A 62 -24.69 19.42 4.43
CA GLY A 62 -23.90 19.02 5.58
C GLY A 62 -22.99 20.13 6.14
N PRO A 63 -22.33 19.87 7.30
CA PRO A 63 -21.44 20.81 7.97
C PRO A 63 -20.35 21.35 7.04
N LYS A 64 -20.09 22.67 7.08
CA LYS A 64 -19.10 23.33 6.20
C LYS A 64 -17.70 22.74 6.36
N ALA A 65 -17.26 22.52 7.60
CA ALA A 65 -15.93 22.00 7.92
C ALA A 65 -15.65 20.56 7.43
N ALA A 66 -16.69 19.75 7.23
CA ALA A 66 -16.55 18.36 6.78
C ALA A 66 -16.95 18.16 5.31
N ARG A 67 -17.26 19.24 4.59
CA ARG A 67 -17.68 19.18 3.19
C ARG A 67 -16.46 18.91 2.30
N GLY A 68 -16.60 18.03 1.33
CA GLY A 68 -15.50 17.68 0.41
C GLY A 68 -14.44 16.72 0.97
N LEU A 69 -14.38 16.50 2.28
CA LEU A 69 -13.42 15.56 2.87
C LEU A 69 -13.73 14.10 2.51
N HIS A 70 -12.70 13.27 2.42
CA HIS A 70 -12.83 11.82 2.37
C HIS A 70 -13.38 11.29 3.72
N PRO A 71 -14.05 10.12 3.79
CA PRO A 71 -14.49 9.52 5.05
C PRO A 71 -13.38 9.32 6.09
N SER A 72 -12.13 9.14 5.65
CA SER A 72 -10.96 9.10 6.55
C SER A 72 -10.55 10.48 7.11
N GLY A 73 -11.20 11.54 6.66
CA GLY A 73 -10.97 12.92 7.12
C GLY A 73 -9.91 13.68 6.34
N TYR A 74 -9.22 13.08 5.38
CA TYR A 74 -8.28 13.80 4.53
C TYR A 74 -9.01 14.60 3.46
N GLU A 75 -8.42 15.70 3.02
CA GLU A 75 -8.82 16.38 1.80
C GLU A 75 -8.23 15.64 0.59
N GLU A 76 -9.05 15.37 -0.43
CA GLU A 76 -8.62 14.63 -1.60
C GLU A 76 -7.93 15.56 -2.61
N VAL A 77 -6.70 15.24 -2.99
CA VAL A 77 -5.97 15.91 -4.07
C VAL A 77 -5.85 14.95 -5.25
N LEU A 78 -6.37 15.35 -6.41
CA LEU A 78 -6.22 14.58 -7.64
C LEU A 78 -4.82 14.83 -8.23
N VAL A 79 -4.08 13.76 -8.51
CA VAL A 79 -2.69 13.85 -9.01
C VAL A 79 -2.53 13.12 -10.34
N HIS A 80 -1.82 13.77 -11.27
CA HIS A 80 -1.48 13.28 -12.61
C HIS A 80 0.02 12.98 -12.78
N ASN A 81 0.90 13.68 -12.07
CA ASN A 81 2.35 13.61 -12.24
C ASN A 81 3.12 13.73 -10.91
N LEU A 82 4.45 13.63 -10.97
CA LEU A 82 5.33 13.72 -9.79
C LEU A 82 5.47 15.14 -9.25
N SER A 83 5.36 16.16 -10.10
CA SER A 83 5.52 17.56 -9.71
C SER A 83 4.41 17.99 -8.74
N GLU A 84 3.18 17.54 -9.00
CA GLU A 84 2.00 17.78 -8.15
C GLU A 84 2.15 17.17 -6.75
N LEU A 85 3.00 16.16 -6.55
CA LEU A 85 3.29 15.58 -5.23
C LEU A 85 4.11 16.51 -4.32
N ARG A 86 4.68 17.60 -4.84
CA ARG A 86 5.52 18.51 -4.05
C ARG A 86 4.70 19.45 -3.17
N GLY A 87 3.51 19.86 -3.63
CA GLY A 87 2.63 20.77 -2.90
C GLY A 87 1.68 20.12 -1.89
N VAL A 88 1.68 18.80 -1.76
CA VAL A 88 0.71 18.07 -0.93
C VAL A 88 1.21 17.94 0.51
N ASN A 89 0.38 18.33 1.48
CA ASN A 89 0.69 18.15 2.90
C ASN A 89 0.24 16.77 3.41
N PRO A 90 1.15 15.89 3.87
CA PRO A 90 0.83 14.52 4.28
C PRO A 90 -0.15 14.42 5.47
N LYS A 91 -0.21 15.43 6.34
CA LYS A 91 -1.05 15.40 7.55
C LYS A 91 -2.51 15.73 7.27
N THR A 92 -2.77 16.59 6.29
CA THR A 92 -4.11 17.13 6.02
C THR A 92 -4.74 16.54 4.76
N GLN A 93 -3.91 16.19 3.77
CA GLN A 93 -4.31 15.79 2.43
C GLN A 93 -3.93 14.35 2.13
N ALA A 94 -4.74 13.71 1.31
CA ALA A 94 -4.49 12.40 0.75
C ALA A 94 -4.63 12.48 -0.77
N ILE A 95 -3.86 11.66 -1.46
CA ILE A 95 -3.78 11.70 -2.92
C ILE A 95 -4.71 10.66 -3.53
N ARG A 96 -5.40 11.06 -4.59
CA ARG A 96 -6.07 10.17 -5.53
C ARG A 96 -5.36 10.28 -6.87
N ILE A 97 -4.75 9.18 -7.33
CA ILE A 97 -4.10 9.15 -8.64
C ILE A 97 -5.17 9.11 -9.71
N ALA A 98 -5.12 10.02 -10.70
CA ALA A 98 -6.10 10.05 -11.78
C ALA A 98 -6.15 8.74 -12.58
N HIS A 99 -7.32 8.42 -13.13
CA HIS A 99 -7.54 7.21 -13.91
C HIS A 99 -6.70 7.16 -15.19
N THR A 100 -6.41 8.32 -15.78
CA THR A 100 -5.64 8.46 -17.03
C THR A 100 -4.14 8.16 -16.88
N VAL A 101 -3.62 8.06 -15.65
CA VAL A 101 -2.20 7.81 -15.41
C VAL A 101 -1.88 6.33 -15.64
N GLY A 102 -1.02 6.04 -16.61
CA GLY A 102 -0.57 4.68 -16.93
C GLY A 102 0.33 4.05 -15.85
N LYS A 103 0.43 2.71 -15.85
CA LYS A 103 1.14 1.90 -14.83
C LYS A 103 2.57 2.40 -14.53
N ARG A 104 3.36 2.69 -15.57
CA ARG A 104 4.74 3.20 -15.44
C ARG A 104 4.85 4.48 -14.60
N LYS A 105 3.98 5.46 -14.86
CA LYS A 105 3.95 6.72 -14.08
C LYS A 105 3.38 6.49 -12.67
N ARG A 106 2.38 5.61 -12.54
CA ARG A 106 1.81 5.25 -11.22
C ARG A 106 2.85 4.64 -10.29
N ALA A 107 3.71 3.73 -10.78
CA ALA A 107 4.78 3.13 -9.97
C ALA A 107 5.71 4.20 -9.39
N ARG A 108 6.16 5.14 -10.23
CA ARG A 108 7.00 6.27 -9.79
C ARG A 108 6.31 7.14 -8.75
N ILE A 109 5.02 7.47 -8.97
CA ILE A 109 4.21 8.23 -8.00
C ILE A 109 4.09 7.48 -6.67
N LEU A 110 3.95 6.16 -6.71
CA LEU A 110 3.79 5.33 -5.53
C LEU A 110 5.07 5.34 -4.67
N VAL A 111 6.23 5.18 -5.30
CA VAL A 111 7.54 5.24 -4.63
C VAL A 111 7.75 6.60 -3.97
N GLU A 112 7.54 7.69 -4.70
CA GLU A 112 7.69 9.05 -4.17
C GLU A 112 6.68 9.38 -3.06
N ALA A 113 5.42 8.95 -3.20
CA ALA A 113 4.40 9.15 -2.17
C ALA A 113 4.74 8.38 -0.88
N ARG A 114 5.30 7.17 -0.98
CA ARG A 114 5.78 6.39 0.17
C ARG A 114 6.93 7.09 0.89
N LYS A 115 7.93 7.58 0.15
CA LYS A 115 9.04 8.38 0.72
C LYS A 115 8.53 9.59 1.51
N LYS A 116 7.53 10.30 0.96
CA LYS A 116 6.90 11.47 1.61
C LYS A 116 5.85 11.13 2.65
N LYS A 117 5.58 9.84 2.91
CA LYS A 117 4.55 9.34 3.84
C LYS A 117 3.14 9.88 3.54
N ILE A 118 2.82 10.12 2.26
CA ILE A 118 1.49 10.60 1.85
C ILE A 118 0.55 9.41 1.63
N LYS A 119 -0.68 9.51 2.15
CA LYS A 119 -1.70 8.46 1.97
C LYS A 119 -2.27 8.52 0.55
N ILE A 120 -2.24 7.37 -0.15
CA ILE A 120 -2.93 7.18 -1.43
C ILE A 120 -4.29 6.53 -1.15
N LEU A 121 -5.36 7.04 -1.76
CA LEU A 121 -6.73 6.54 -1.57
C LEU A 121 -7.10 5.39 -2.50
N ASN A 122 -6.61 5.42 -3.74
CA ASN A 122 -6.92 4.43 -4.78
C ASN A 122 -5.70 3.57 -5.11
N LEU A 123 -5.18 2.88 -4.09
CA LEU A 123 -4.21 1.81 -4.31
C LEU A 123 -4.91 0.69 -5.09
N LYS A 124 -4.39 0.39 -6.28
CA LYS A 124 -4.61 -0.93 -6.86
C LYS A 124 -3.55 -1.81 -6.23
N GLU A 125 -3.94 -2.94 -5.65
CA GLU A 125 -3.01 -3.98 -5.21
C GLU A 125 -2.25 -4.50 -6.43
N ALA A 126 -1.22 -3.78 -6.85
CA ALA A 126 -0.12 -4.40 -7.59
C ALA A 126 0.77 -5.02 -6.51
N LYS A 127 0.39 -6.20 -6.03
CA LYS A 127 1.19 -7.02 -5.12
C LYS A 127 2.62 -7.25 -5.70
N GLU A 128 2.76 -7.16 -7.01
CA GLU A 128 3.96 -7.56 -7.76
C GLU A 128 5.15 -6.59 -7.67
N ALA A 129 4.95 -5.27 -7.54
CA ALA A 129 6.07 -4.31 -7.59
C ALA A 129 6.87 -4.20 -6.27
N ILE A 130 6.28 -4.60 -5.14
CA ILE A 130 6.99 -4.61 -3.84
C ILE A 130 7.92 -5.82 -3.75
N GLU A 131 7.54 -6.93 -4.38
CA GLU A 131 8.35 -8.13 -4.48
C GLU A 131 9.55 -7.91 -5.40
N GLU A 132 9.37 -7.20 -6.52
CA GLU A 132 10.47 -6.90 -7.45
C GLU A 132 11.55 -5.97 -6.86
N GLU A 133 11.22 -5.05 -5.94
CA GLU A 133 12.23 -4.23 -5.25
C GLU A 133 12.90 -4.96 -4.07
N LYS A 134 12.23 -5.94 -3.45
CA LYS A 134 12.81 -6.74 -2.35
C LYS A 134 13.74 -7.85 -2.83
N ARG A 135 13.42 -8.48 -3.98
CA ARG A 135 14.23 -9.54 -4.60
C ARG A 135 15.71 -9.17 -4.79
N PRO A 136 16.08 -8.00 -5.35
CA PRO A 136 17.50 -7.66 -5.53
C PRO A 136 18.23 -7.42 -4.20
N VAL A 137 17.56 -6.85 -3.18
CA VAL A 137 18.17 -6.62 -1.85
C VAL A 137 18.39 -7.93 -1.11
N GLU A 138 17.41 -8.84 -1.15
CA GLU A 138 17.52 -10.18 -0.54
C GLU A 138 18.53 -11.08 -1.27
N GLU A 139 18.72 -10.90 -2.59
CA GLU A 139 19.74 -11.60 -3.36
C GLU A 139 21.16 -11.08 -3.08
N GLU A 140 21.34 -9.76 -2.91
CA GLU A 140 22.62 -9.17 -2.51
C GLU A 140 23.01 -9.57 -1.08
N GLU A 141 22.07 -9.52 -0.12
CA GLU A 141 22.32 -9.96 1.26
C GLU A 141 22.73 -11.44 1.34
N LYS A 142 22.08 -12.31 0.55
CA LYS A 142 22.45 -13.74 0.49
C LYS A 142 23.83 -13.97 -0.15
N LYS A 143 24.20 -13.20 -1.18
CA LYS A 143 25.53 -13.29 -1.80
C LYS A 143 26.62 -12.87 -0.84
N GLU A 144 26.44 -11.76 -0.13
CA GLU A 144 27.40 -11.34 0.91
C GLU A 144 27.53 -12.38 2.03
N GLU A 145 26.44 -13.03 2.42
CA GLU A 145 26.46 -14.04 3.48
C GLU A 145 27.14 -15.34 3.04
N LEU A 146 27.02 -15.71 1.76
CA LEU A 146 27.74 -16.83 1.16
C LEU A 146 29.24 -16.54 1.01
N GLU A 147 29.61 -15.35 0.53
CA GLU A 147 31.02 -14.93 0.43
C GLU A 147 31.70 -14.88 1.81
N LYS A 148 31.00 -14.41 2.85
CA LYS A 148 31.51 -14.44 4.24
C LYS A 148 31.69 -15.85 4.79
N LYS A 149 30.86 -16.82 4.36
CA LYS A 149 30.98 -18.24 4.76
C LYS A 149 32.13 -18.94 4.04
N GLU A 150 32.28 -18.69 2.74
CA GLU A 150 33.40 -19.22 1.94
C GLU A 150 34.74 -18.67 2.44
N GLU A 151 34.83 -17.37 2.76
CA GLU A 151 36.04 -16.80 3.37
C GLU A 151 36.34 -17.38 4.76
N ALA A 152 35.31 -17.74 5.54
CA ALA A 152 35.48 -18.34 6.86
C ALA A 152 35.98 -19.79 6.76
N GLU A 153 35.43 -20.60 5.85
CA GLU A 153 35.91 -21.96 5.56
C GLU A 153 37.33 -21.95 5.01
N GLU A 154 37.67 -21.04 4.10
CA GLU A 154 39.03 -20.96 3.54
C GLU A 154 40.07 -20.54 4.61
N LYS A 155 39.69 -19.67 5.55
CA LYS A 155 40.51 -19.29 6.71
C LYS A 155 40.65 -20.43 7.72
N GLU A 156 39.65 -21.29 7.85
CA GLU A 156 39.67 -22.45 8.74
C GLU A 156 40.48 -23.61 8.13
N GLU A 157 40.42 -23.79 6.82
CA GLU A 157 41.19 -24.81 6.10
C GLU A 157 42.69 -24.48 6.04
N LYS A 158 43.06 -23.19 5.90
CA LYS A 158 44.44 -22.71 6.01
C LYS A 158 45.04 -22.83 7.42
N LYS A 159 44.21 -23.02 8.47
CA LYS A 159 44.64 -23.20 9.88
C LYS A 159 44.88 -24.65 10.31
N LYS A 160 44.62 -25.66 9.47
CA LYS A 160 44.89 -27.07 9.81
C LYS A 160 46.40 -27.35 9.88
N PRO A 161 46.94 -27.93 10.97
CA PRO A 161 48.38 -28.17 11.13
C PRO A 161 48.88 -29.32 10.23
N LYS A 162 50.05 -29.14 9.61
CA LYS A 162 50.73 -30.17 8.78
C LYS A 162 50.97 -31.46 9.57
N PRO A 163 50.72 -32.66 9.00
CA PRO A 163 50.88 -33.92 9.73
C PRO A 163 52.37 -34.22 10.06
N LYS A 164 52.63 -34.58 11.32
CA LYS A 164 53.96 -34.95 11.82
C LYS A 164 54.44 -36.27 11.19
N ARG A 165 55.57 -36.22 10.48
CA ARG A 165 56.31 -37.38 9.94
C ARG A 165 56.68 -38.34 11.09
N LYS A 166 56.19 -39.59 11.08
CA LYS A 166 56.54 -40.61 12.10
C LYS A 166 58.03 -40.96 12.02
N ARG A 167 58.77 -40.64 13.08
CA ARG A 167 60.21 -40.96 13.27
C ARG A 167 60.33 -42.39 13.85
N ARG A 168 60.82 -43.35 13.06
CA ARG A 168 61.04 -44.75 13.46
C ARG A 168 62.20 -44.80 14.47
N GLN A 169 61.93 -45.14 15.74
CA GLN A 169 62.96 -45.23 16.79
C GLN A 169 63.73 -46.55 16.71
N LYS A 170 65.06 -46.47 16.57
CA LYS A 170 66.00 -47.55 16.94
C LYS A 170 66.35 -47.36 18.42
N ARG A 171 66.11 -48.37 19.27
CA ARG A 171 66.84 -48.54 20.54
C ARG A 171 67.33 -49.98 20.64
N LYS A 172 68.65 -50.11 20.80
CA LYS A 172 69.38 -51.35 21.09
C LYS A 172 69.10 -51.79 22.53
N ALA A 173 68.90 -53.08 22.75
CA ALA A 173 69.19 -53.77 24.00
C ALA A 173 70.06 -55.00 23.69
N LYS A 174 71.02 -55.25 24.58
CA LYS A 174 72.18 -56.13 24.51
C LYS A 174 71.87 -57.63 24.39
N THR A 175 72.57 -58.30 23.46
CA THR A 175 73.22 -59.64 23.53
C THR A 175 72.66 -60.73 24.46
N LYS A 176 72.21 -61.87 23.91
CA LYS A 176 72.74 -63.23 24.15
C LYS A 176 71.93 -64.31 23.41
N LYS A 177 72.64 -65.32 22.91
CA LYS A 177 72.23 -66.73 22.61
C LYS A 177 71.39 -66.93 21.35
N GLU A 178 71.99 -67.52 20.30
CA GLU A 178 72.21 -68.97 20.06
C GLU A 178 71.00 -69.61 19.40
N ALA A 179 71.28 -70.37 18.33
CA ALA A 179 70.44 -71.39 17.71
C ALA A 179 69.17 -70.84 17.02
N GLU A 180 68.67 -71.38 15.92
CA GLU A 180 69.01 -72.49 15.03
C GLU A 180 68.06 -72.31 13.83
N LYS A 181 68.44 -72.89 12.68
CA LYS A 181 67.61 -73.68 11.75
C LYS A 181 66.08 -73.45 11.81
N GLU A 182 65.37 -73.17 10.73
CA GLU A 182 65.29 -73.78 9.40
C GLU A 182 64.77 -72.76 8.38
#